data_AF-A0A2S2PCN6-F1
#
_entry.id   AF-A0A2S2PCN6-F1
#
_cell.length_a   1.000
_cell.length_b   1.000
_cell.length_c   1.000
_cell.angle_alpha   90.00
_cell.angle_beta   90.00
_cell.angle_gamma   90.00
#
_symmetry.space_group_name_H-M   'P 1'
#
loop_
_entity.id
_entity.type
_entity.pdbx_description
1 polymer ?
#
loop_
_entity_poly.entity_id
_entity_poly.type
_entity_poly.pdbx_seq_one_letter_code
_entity_poly.pdbx_strand_id
1 'polypeptide(L)'
;MMAMIQYSLEKKLNFIKEIKFATIEHYTKNKSVWAPSEWGTLVRNARTNPGQIEVLNLQYSEFLNWKEFADSTYSSNLKSTNGSIIQTSKFRYLVFKKLDNGSVEVHTYFSFSSTGESSLLSLKKKSKKKSVLTQCYKRHLMISLQKRNDLFKLCNDSIISCSMKVV
;
A
#
# COMPACT_ATOMS: atom_id res chain seq x y z
N MET A 1 -45.85 25.85 15.18
CA MET A 1 -44.84 25.04 15.90
C MET A 1 -44.28 23.87 15.08
N MET A 2 -45.03 23.26 14.15
CA MET A 2 -44.52 22.15 13.31
C MET A 2 -43.45 22.55 12.27
N ALA A 3 -43.50 23.76 11.68
CA ALA A 3 -42.53 24.18 10.66
C ALA A 3 -41.09 24.33 11.18
N MET A 4 -40.89 24.70 12.46
CA MET A 4 -39.55 24.80 13.05
C MET A 4 -38.91 23.44 13.30
N ILE A 5 -39.71 22.42 13.64
CA ILE A 5 -39.21 21.06 13.88
C ILE A 5 -38.75 20.43 12.56
N GLN A 6 -39.50 20.67 11.48
CA GLN A 6 -39.17 20.16 10.14
C GLN A 6 -37.88 20.81 9.59
N TYR A 7 -37.74 22.12 9.73
CA TYR A 7 -36.50 22.84 9.37
C TYR A 7 -35.28 22.40 10.20
N SER A 8 -35.48 22.13 11.50
CA SER A 8 -34.40 21.64 12.37
C SER A 8 -33.98 20.20 12.07
N LEU A 9 -34.91 19.34 11.64
CA LEU A 9 -34.60 17.97 11.24
C LEU A 9 -33.91 17.93 9.88
N GLU A 10 -34.35 18.73 8.91
CA GLU A 10 -33.70 18.86 7.60
C GLU A 10 -32.27 19.41 7.73
N LYS A 11 -32.05 20.41 8.59
CA LYS A 11 -30.68 20.89 8.90
C LYS A 11 -29.82 19.82 9.54
N LYS A 12 -30.33 19.06 10.52
CA LYS A 12 -29.57 17.96 11.14
C LYS A 12 -29.27 16.84 10.14
N LEU A 13 -30.21 16.50 9.26
CA LEU A 13 -30.03 15.49 8.21
C LEU A 13 -29.03 15.93 7.15
N ASN A 14 -29.07 17.20 6.73
CA ASN A 14 -28.11 17.77 5.79
C ASN A 14 -26.71 17.91 6.41
N PHE A 15 -26.62 18.30 7.69
CA PHE A 15 -25.35 18.36 8.43
C PHE A 15 -24.72 16.96 8.64
N ILE A 16 -25.53 15.94 8.94
CA ILE A 16 -25.07 14.55 9.06
C ILE A 16 -24.64 13.98 7.70
N LYS A 17 -25.29 14.40 6.60
CA LYS A 17 -24.87 14.06 5.23
C LYS A 17 -23.53 14.72 4.89
N GLU A 18 -23.37 16.02 5.14
CA GLU A 18 -22.12 16.77 4.86
C GLU A 18 -20.91 16.22 5.63
N ILE A 19 -21.07 15.85 6.91
CA ILE A 19 -19.98 15.25 7.70
C ILE A 19 -19.51 13.91 7.11
N LYS A 20 -20.44 13.08 6.62
CA LYS A 20 -20.07 11.80 6.00
C LYS A 20 -19.33 11.99 4.68
N PHE A 21 -19.69 12.99 3.88
CA PHE A 21 -18.99 13.29 2.62
C PHE A 21 -17.60 13.88 2.85
N ALA A 22 -17.46 14.86 3.76
CA ALA A 22 -16.17 15.46 4.09
C ALA A 22 -15.18 14.43 4.68
N THR A 23 -15.67 13.49 5.48
CA THR A 23 -14.81 12.45 6.09
C THR A 23 -14.33 11.43 5.05
N ILE A 24 -15.17 11.07 4.07
CA ILE A 24 -14.80 10.13 2.99
C ILE A 24 -13.87 10.80 1.98
N GLU A 25 -14.10 12.07 1.63
CA GLU A 25 -13.19 12.84 0.76
C GLU A 25 -11.81 12.99 1.41
N HIS A 26 -11.74 13.32 2.70
CA HIS A 26 -10.47 13.41 3.40
C HIS A 26 -9.77 12.04 3.55
N TYR A 27 -10.54 10.94 3.54
CA TYR A 27 -10.00 9.58 3.61
C TYR A 27 -9.54 9.03 2.26
N THR A 28 -9.92 9.66 1.15
CA THR A 28 -9.61 9.19 -0.22
C THR A 28 -8.69 10.12 -0.99
N LYS A 29 -8.59 11.40 -0.59
CA LYS A 29 -7.64 12.35 -1.18
C LYS A 29 -6.21 11.88 -0.92
N ASN A 30 -5.44 11.65 -1.98
CA ASN A 30 -4.02 11.28 -1.99
C ASN A 30 -3.67 9.89 -1.43
N LYS A 31 -4.59 8.92 -1.40
CA LYS A 31 -4.21 7.54 -1.06
C LYS A 31 -3.72 6.78 -2.29
N SER A 32 -2.40 6.55 -2.34
CA SER A 32 -1.82 5.53 -3.20
C SER A 32 -2.31 4.16 -2.74
N VAL A 33 -2.76 3.34 -3.69
CA VAL A 33 -3.34 2.02 -3.41
C VAL A 33 -2.24 1.00 -3.54
N TRP A 34 -1.95 0.31 -2.44
CA TRP A 34 -0.80 -0.58 -2.36
C TRP A 34 -1.18 -2.07 -2.42
N ALA A 35 -2.48 -2.40 -2.37
CA ALA A 35 -2.97 -3.79 -2.32
C ALA A 35 -4.07 -4.10 -3.34
N PRO A 36 -4.01 -5.25 -4.04
CA PRO A 36 -5.05 -5.68 -5.00
C PRO A 36 -6.46 -5.79 -4.42
N SER A 37 -6.59 -6.04 -3.11
CA SER A 37 -7.88 -6.14 -2.42
C SER A 37 -8.67 -4.81 -2.39
N GLU A 38 -7.98 -3.68 -2.53
CA GLU A 38 -8.59 -2.34 -2.49
C GLU A 38 -9.10 -1.88 -3.87
N TRP A 39 -8.72 -2.59 -4.95
CA TRP A 39 -9.03 -2.20 -6.32
C TRP A 39 -10.54 -2.24 -6.62
N GLY A 40 -11.26 -3.23 -6.09
CA GLY A 40 -12.71 -3.35 -6.31
C GLY A 40 -13.50 -2.16 -5.78
N THR A 41 -13.13 -1.66 -4.60
CA THR A 41 -13.74 -0.47 -3.99
C THR A 41 -13.45 0.78 -4.82
N LEU A 42 -12.24 0.89 -5.36
CA LEU A 42 -11.84 2.02 -6.19
C LEU A 42 -12.54 2.05 -7.53
N VAL A 43 -12.63 0.90 -8.22
CA VAL A 43 -13.37 0.76 -9.47
C VAL A 43 -14.86 1.07 -9.26
N ARG A 44 -15.44 0.62 -8.13
CA ARG A 44 -16.83 0.95 -7.79
C ARG A 44 -17.00 2.45 -7.53
N ASN A 45 -16.12 3.06 -6.74
CA ASN A 45 -16.18 4.50 -6.45
C ASN A 45 -15.97 5.35 -7.71
N ALA A 46 -15.06 4.94 -8.60
CA ALA A 46 -14.81 5.58 -9.89
C ALA A 46 -16.04 5.61 -10.81
N ARG A 47 -16.86 4.54 -10.76
CA ARG A 47 -18.11 4.44 -11.51
C ARG A 47 -19.23 5.28 -10.92
N THR A 48 -19.32 5.34 -9.58
CA THR A 48 -20.43 6.03 -8.89
C THR A 48 -20.19 7.52 -8.75
N ASN A 49 -18.94 7.94 -8.52
CA ASN A 49 -18.51 9.33 -8.51
C ASN A 49 -17.30 9.44 -9.44
N PRO A 50 -17.51 9.80 -10.72
CA PRO A 50 -16.44 10.11 -11.65
C PRO A 50 -15.84 11.48 -11.25
N GLY A 51 -15.27 11.58 -10.05
CA GLY A 51 -14.29 12.61 -9.75
C GLY A 51 -13.13 12.48 -10.73
N GLN A 52 -12.26 13.49 -10.80
CA GLN A 52 -11.10 13.50 -11.69
C GLN A 52 -10.11 12.39 -11.31
N ILE A 53 -10.38 11.16 -11.74
CA ILE A 53 -9.47 10.05 -11.65
C ILE A 53 -8.53 10.20 -12.84
N GLU A 54 -7.32 10.67 -12.54
CA GLU A 54 -6.25 10.70 -13.50
C GLU A 54 -5.73 9.27 -13.73
N VAL A 55 -5.91 8.78 -14.95
CA VAL A 55 -5.33 7.49 -15.35
C VAL A 55 -3.92 7.76 -15.87
N LEU A 56 -2.93 7.41 -15.05
CA LEU A 56 -1.53 7.45 -15.46
C LEU A 56 -1.20 6.20 -16.28
N ASN A 57 -0.91 6.39 -17.57
CA ASN A 57 -0.48 5.31 -18.45
C ASN A 57 0.99 4.99 -18.18
N LEU A 58 1.24 3.89 -17.47
CA LEU A 58 2.59 3.40 -17.23
C LEU A 58 3.17 2.72 -18.48
N GLN A 59 4.40 3.09 -18.83
CA GLN A 59 5.19 2.45 -19.87
C GLN A 59 5.71 1.10 -19.40
N TYR A 60 5.99 0.21 -20.35
CA TYR A 60 6.58 -1.10 -20.05
C TYR A 60 7.86 -0.99 -19.22
N SER A 61 8.72 -0.01 -19.50
CA SER A 61 9.97 0.25 -18.76
C SER A 61 9.79 0.66 -17.30
N GLU A 62 8.58 1.04 -16.89
CA GLU A 62 8.28 1.46 -15.52
C GLU A 62 7.87 0.27 -14.61
N PHE A 63 7.66 -0.91 -15.19
CA PHE A 63 7.40 -2.14 -14.44
C PHE A 63 8.71 -2.73 -13.90
N LEU A 64 9.09 -2.30 -12.71
CA LEU A 64 10.35 -2.67 -12.06
C LEU A 64 10.16 -3.78 -11.01
N ASN A 65 11.22 -4.57 -10.78
CA ASN A 65 11.23 -5.69 -9.84
C ASN A 65 11.52 -5.22 -8.41
N TRP A 66 10.49 -4.69 -7.76
CA TRP A 66 10.57 -4.26 -6.37
C TRP A 66 10.79 -5.40 -5.38
N LYS A 67 10.41 -6.63 -5.74
CA LYS A 67 10.57 -7.81 -4.87
C LYS A 67 12.05 -8.18 -4.72
N GLU A 68 12.76 -8.37 -5.83
CA GLU A 68 14.21 -8.65 -5.78
C GLU A 68 14.99 -7.50 -5.14
N PHE A 69 14.59 -6.26 -5.40
CA PHE A 69 15.17 -5.11 -4.73
C PHE A 69 14.96 -5.14 -3.22
N ALA A 70 13.74 -5.45 -2.76
CA ALA A 70 13.44 -5.57 -1.33
C ALA A 70 14.23 -6.72 -0.69
N ASP A 71 14.27 -7.89 -1.32
CA ASP A 71 14.98 -9.07 -0.82
C ASP A 71 16.50 -8.86 -0.74
N SER A 72 17.08 -8.10 -1.67
CA SER A 72 18.51 -7.76 -1.64
C SER A 72 18.84 -6.67 -0.62
N THR A 73 17.91 -5.75 -0.37
CA THR A 73 18.09 -4.62 0.55
C THR A 73 17.86 -5.05 2.00
N TYR A 74 16.74 -5.71 2.26
CA TYR A 74 16.30 -6.12 3.59
C TYR A 74 16.58 -7.61 3.79
N SER A 75 17.30 -7.93 4.87
CA SER A 75 17.50 -9.34 5.25
C SER A 75 16.32 -9.77 6.11
N SER A 76 15.67 -10.87 5.74
CA SER A 76 14.65 -11.53 6.58
C SER A 76 15.24 -12.10 7.87
N ASN A 77 16.56 -12.29 7.91
CA ASN A 77 17.30 -12.84 9.04
C ASN A 77 18.25 -11.78 9.60
N LEU A 78 18.08 -11.44 10.86
CA LEU A 78 18.96 -10.55 11.63
C LEU A 78 19.76 -11.37 12.64
N LYS A 79 20.93 -10.88 13.03
CA LYS A 79 21.77 -11.55 14.04
C LYS A 79 21.59 -10.88 15.39
N SER A 80 21.39 -11.69 16.42
CA SER A 80 21.47 -11.26 17.81
C SER A 80 22.92 -11.00 18.21
N THR A 81 23.13 -10.23 19.27
CA THR A 81 24.45 -10.08 19.91
C THR A 81 25.02 -11.43 20.35
N ASN A 82 24.16 -12.39 20.70
CA ASN A 82 24.54 -13.76 21.10
C ASN A 82 24.88 -14.67 19.91
N GLY A 83 24.87 -14.15 18.68
CA GLY A 83 25.11 -14.92 17.46
C GLY A 83 23.92 -15.71 16.94
N SER A 84 22.80 -15.76 17.67
CA SER A 84 21.56 -16.42 17.21
C SER A 84 20.94 -15.67 16.02
N ILE A 85 20.34 -16.43 15.10
CA ILE A 85 19.65 -15.89 13.93
C ILE A 85 18.18 -15.66 14.31
N ILE A 86 17.72 -14.43 14.14
CA ILE A 86 16.36 -14.02 14.44
C ILE A 86 15.64 -13.67 13.14
N GLN A 87 14.50 -14.30 12.90
CA GLN A 87 13.63 -14.02 11.76
C GLN A 87 12.80 -12.77 12.01
N THR A 88 12.83 -11.81 11.07
CA THR A 88 12.08 -10.54 11.18
C THR A 88 10.57 -10.73 11.21
N SER A 89 10.06 -11.80 10.59
CA SER A 89 8.63 -12.15 10.61
C SER A 89 8.09 -12.47 11.99
N LYS A 90 8.96 -12.80 12.96
CA LYS A 90 8.56 -13.12 14.35
C LYS A 90 8.46 -11.89 15.24
N PHE A 91 8.90 -10.71 14.76
CA PHE A 91 8.84 -9.49 15.55
C PHE A 91 7.40 -9.04 15.79
N ARG A 92 7.13 -8.63 17.03
CA ARG A 92 5.86 -7.99 17.41
C ARG A 92 6.05 -6.50 17.61
N TYR A 93 7.07 -6.13 18.38
CA TYR A 93 7.49 -4.73 18.53
C TYR A 93 8.99 -4.64 18.81
N LEU A 94 9.53 -3.45 18.54
CA LEU A 94 10.93 -3.10 18.71
C LEU A 94 11.00 -1.93 19.70
N VAL A 95 11.92 -2.00 20.66
CA VAL A 95 12.19 -0.90 21.59
C VAL A 95 13.60 -0.41 21.35
N PHE A 96 13.70 0.88 21.01
CA PHE A 96 14.96 1.57 20.80
C PHE A 96 15.34 2.27 22.10
N LYS A 97 16.46 1.85 22.72
CA LYS A 97 17.01 2.50 23.90
C LYS A 97 18.26 3.26 23.51
N LYS A 98 18.25 4.57 23.70
CA LYS A 98 19.44 5.39 23.55
C LYS A 98 20.27 5.26 24.83
N LEU A 99 21.52 4.85 24.69
CA LEU A 99 22.49 4.78 25.77
C LEU A 99 23.19 6.14 25.96
N ASP A 100 23.76 6.34 27.14
CA ASP A 100 24.45 7.59 27.50
C ASP A 100 25.67 7.87 26.62
N ASN A 101 26.28 6.83 26.05
CA ASN A 101 27.37 6.94 25.06
C ASN A 101 26.88 7.38 23.66
N GLY A 102 25.60 7.68 23.49
CA GLY A 102 24.98 8.09 22.23
C GLY A 102 24.67 6.95 21.26
N SER A 103 25.00 5.69 21.59
CA SER A 103 24.64 4.52 20.80
C SER A 103 23.19 4.08 21.07
N VAL A 104 22.59 3.32 20.16
CA VAL A 104 21.20 2.87 20.26
C VAL A 104 21.17 1.35 20.31
N GLU A 105 20.62 0.82 21.40
CA GLU A 105 20.30 -0.59 21.56
C GLU A 105 18.89 -0.87 21.05
N VAL A 106 18.73 -1.99 20.34
CA VAL A 106 17.44 -2.42 19.81
C VAL A 106 17.04 -3.72 20.47
N HIS A 107 16.05 -3.64 21.34
CA HIS A 107 15.44 -4.81 21.97
C HIS A 107 14.29 -5.30 21.10
N THR A 108 14.32 -6.60 20.79
CA THR A 108 13.25 -7.25 20.02
C THR A 108 12.42 -8.14 20.92
N TYR A 109 11.10 -7.98 20.82
CA TYR A 109 10.12 -8.79 21.54
C TYR A 109 9.30 -9.63 20.57
N PHE A 110 9.12 -10.90 20.93
CA PHE A 110 8.41 -11.91 20.13
C PHE A 110 6.97 -12.15 20.63
N SER A 111 6.64 -11.63 21.81
CA SER A 111 5.32 -11.69 22.43
C SER A 111 4.83 -10.27 22.73
N PHE A 112 3.50 -10.08 22.79
CA PHE A 112 2.88 -8.83 23.24
C PHE A 112 2.83 -8.69 24.77
N SER A 113 3.23 -9.72 25.52
CA SER A 113 3.30 -9.68 26.97
C SER A 113 4.43 -8.77 27.46
N SER A 114 4.20 -8.03 28.54
CA SER A 114 5.19 -7.18 29.21
C SER A 114 6.33 -7.97 29.87
N THR A 115 6.12 -9.27 30.08
CA THR A 115 7.09 -10.22 30.66
C THR A 115 7.90 -10.99 29.60
N GLY A 116 7.67 -10.72 28.31
CA GLY A 116 8.31 -11.46 27.23
C GLY A 116 9.83 -11.29 27.24
N GLU A 117 10.54 -12.40 27.01
CA GLU A 117 12.00 -12.38 26.84
C GLU A 117 12.38 -11.48 25.65
N SER A 118 13.31 -10.56 25.90
CA SER A 118 13.82 -9.65 24.88
C SER A 118 15.18 -10.13 24.40
N SER A 119 15.43 -10.04 23.10
CA SER A 119 16.77 -10.26 22.52
C SER A 119 17.37 -8.95 22.04
N LEU A 120 18.66 -8.74 22.31
CA LEU A 120 19.40 -7.58 21.82
C LEU A 120 19.87 -7.81 20.39
N LEU A 121 19.50 -6.91 19.48
CA LEU A 121 19.77 -7.05 18.06
C LEU A 121 21.10 -6.39 17.68
N SER A 122 21.96 -7.14 16.97
CA SER A 122 23.22 -6.61 16.45
C SER A 122 23.01 -5.99 15.07
N LEU A 123 22.85 -4.66 15.04
CA LEU A 123 22.77 -3.89 13.81
C LEU A 123 24.16 -3.70 13.20
N LYS A 124 24.62 -4.66 12.39
CA LYS A 124 25.83 -4.46 11.59
C LYS A 124 25.57 -3.43 10.49
N LYS A 125 26.44 -2.42 10.39
CA LYS A 125 26.45 -1.52 9.22
C LYS A 125 26.69 -2.38 7.98
N LYS A 126 25.65 -2.61 7.17
CA LYS A 126 25.82 -3.26 5.87
C LYS A 126 26.69 -2.35 4.99
N SER A 127 27.71 -2.91 4.37
CA SER A 127 28.33 -2.30 3.20
C SER A 127 27.22 -2.05 2.17
N LYS A 128 27.09 -0.81 1.70
CA LYS A 128 26.07 -0.40 0.72
C LYS A 128 26.38 -1.06 -0.63
N LYS A 129 26.11 -2.37 -0.78
CA LYS A 129 25.91 -2.93 -2.12
C LYS A 129 24.66 -2.24 -2.65
N LYS A 130 24.84 -1.34 -3.63
CA LYS A 130 23.73 -0.71 -4.33
C LYS A 130 22.97 -1.82 -5.05
N SER A 131 21.85 -2.25 -4.48
CA SER A 131 20.87 -3.04 -5.21
C SER A 131 20.35 -2.16 -6.35
N VAL A 132 20.56 -2.62 -7.59
CA VAL A 132 20.06 -1.91 -8.78
C VAL A 132 18.66 -2.44 -9.06
N LEU A 133 17.68 -1.54 -9.20
CA LEU A 133 16.34 -1.93 -9.62
C LEU A 133 16.42 -2.50 -11.04
N THR A 134 15.90 -3.71 -11.23
CA THR A 134 15.85 -4.39 -12.52
C THR A 134 14.44 -4.33 -13.10
N GLN A 135 14.34 -4.49 -14.42
CA GLN A 135 13.07 -4.62 -15.12
C GLN A 135 12.34 -5.89 -14.65
N CYS A 136 11.04 -5.80 -14.34
CA CYS A 136 10.24 -6.93 -13.84
C CYS A 136 10.02 -8.01 -14.91
N TYR A 137 9.72 -7.58 -16.14
CA TYR A 137 9.44 -8.49 -17.26
C TYR A 137 10.58 -8.44 -18.29
N LYS A 138 10.97 -9.59 -18.83
CA LYS A 138 12.01 -9.67 -19.87
C LYS A 138 11.46 -9.34 -21.27
N ARG A 139 10.16 -9.58 -21.49
CA ARG A 139 9.44 -9.35 -22.74
C ARG A 139 8.04 -8.85 -22.42
N HIS A 140 7.43 -8.14 -23.37
CA HIS A 140 6.03 -7.78 -23.29
C HIS A 140 5.17 -9.03 -23.06
N LEU A 141 4.27 -8.96 -22.08
CA LEU A 141 3.33 -10.02 -21.80
C LEU A 141 2.28 -10.03 -22.91
N MET A 142 2.38 -11.02 -23.80
CA MET A 142 1.40 -11.21 -24.86
C MET A 142 0.07 -11.63 -24.23
N ILE A 143 -0.98 -10.87 -24.51
CA ILE A 143 -2.35 -11.28 -24.17
C ILE A 143 -2.82 -12.32 -25.18
N SER A 144 -3.56 -13.33 -24.72
CA SER A 144 -4.19 -14.28 -25.63
C SER A 144 -5.22 -13.57 -26.51
N LEU A 145 -5.49 -14.13 -27.69
CA LEU A 145 -6.50 -13.59 -28.61
C LEU A 145 -7.88 -13.50 -27.95
N GLN A 146 -8.25 -14.52 -27.17
CA GLN A 146 -9.51 -14.53 -26.42
C GLN A 146 -9.58 -13.36 -25.43
N LYS A 147 -8.54 -13.16 -24.62
CA LYS A 147 -8.49 -12.07 -23.65
C LYS A 147 -8.49 -10.70 -24.33
N ARG A 148 -7.85 -10.58 -25.50
CA ARG A 148 -7.92 -9.38 -26.34
C ARG A 148 -9.35 -9.09 -26.78
N ASN A 149 -10.07 -10.09 -27.28
CA ASN A 149 -11.46 -9.93 -27.72
C ASN A 149 -12.38 -9.55 -26.56
N ASP A 150 -12.19 -10.13 -25.38
CA ASP A 150 -12.92 -9.78 -24.17
C ASP A 150 -12.69 -8.31 -23.78
N LEU A 151 -11.43 -7.84 -23.83
CA LEU A 151 -11.10 -6.44 -23.57
C LEU A 151 -11.74 -5.49 -24.58
N PHE A 152 -11.73 -5.84 -25.87
CA PHE A 152 -12.43 -5.06 -26.90
C PHE A 152 -13.94 -5.01 -26.66
N LYS A 153 -14.54 -6.12 -26.24
CA LYS A 153 -15.96 -6.17 -25.89
C LYS A 153 -16.26 -5.21 -24.73
N LEU A 154 -15.47 -5.26 -23.66
CA LEU A 154 -15.61 -4.37 -22.50
C LEU A 154 -15.42 -2.88 -22.87
N CYS A 155 -14.53 -2.59 -23.83
CA CYS A 155 -14.38 -1.26 -24.40
C CYS A 155 -15.63 -0.81 -25.15
N ASN A 156 -16.17 -1.66 -26.03
CA ASN A 156 -17.36 -1.36 -26.81
C ASN A 156 -18.59 -1.17 -25.91
N ASP A 157 -18.68 -1.96 -24.84
CA ASP A 157 -19.71 -1.84 -23.82
C ASP A 157 -19.53 -0.61 -22.91
N SER A 158 -18.51 0.23 -23.17
CA SER A 158 -18.15 1.43 -22.38
C SER A 158 -17.90 1.15 -20.90
N ILE A 159 -17.54 -0.10 -20.57
CA ILE A 159 -17.22 -0.53 -19.20
C ILE A 159 -15.81 -0.09 -18.81
N ILE A 160 -14.90 -0.04 -19.79
CA ILE A 160 -13.53 0.45 -19.65
C ILE A 160 -13.24 1.53 -20.70
N SER A 161 -12.45 2.54 -20.34
CA SER A 161 -12.03 3.59 -21.29
C SER A 161 -11.04 3.01 -22.31
N CYS A 162 -11.36 3.17 -23.58
CA CYS A 162 -10.56 2.63 -24.67
C CYS A 162 -9.45 3.60 -25.09
N SER A 163 -8.48 3.83 -24.20
CA SER A 163 -7.24 4.55 -24.49
C SER A 163 -6.10 3.60 -24.94
N MET A 164 -6.41 2.34 -25.23
CA MET A 164 -5.45 1.32 -25.62
C MET A 164 -4.82 1.63 -26.99
N LYS A 165 -3.65 2.27 -26.99
CA LYS A 165 -2.69 2.18 -28.11
C LYS A 165 -1.97 0.83 -27.98
N VAL A 166 -2.45 -0.18 -28.70
CA VAL A 166 -1.78 -1.48 -28.78
C VAL A 166 -0.71 -1.37 -29.86
N VAL A 167 0.57 -1.42 -29.44
CA VAL A 167 1.74 -1.64 -30.31
C VAL A 167 2.04 -3.13 -30.33
#